data_AF-A0A182Q2Q5-F1
#
_entry.id   AF-A0A182Q2Q5-F1
#
_cell.length_a   1.000
_cell.length_b   1.000
_cell.length_c   1.000
_cell.angle_alpha   90.00
_cell.angle_beta   90.00
_cell.angle_gamma   90.00
#
_symmetry.space_group_name_H-M   'P 1'
#
loop_
_entity.id
_entity.type
_entity.pdbx_description
1 polymer ?
#
loop_
_entity_poly.entity_id
_entity_poly.type
_entity_poly.pdbx_seq_one_letter_code
_entity_poly.pdbx_strand_id
1 'polypeptide(L)'
;MNLNLSLLLYVLLVVSASFCEAKALGEYGPVTAPKEGQQQRHKRQFSLNLGATHEDGYGTDVNAEAIANLWKSQSGNTKLDGSASYTQHFGGLSGDGKARISGLLTFSHGY
;
A
#
# COMPACT_ATOMS: atom_id res chain seq x y z
N MET A 1 5.89 16.76 20.39
CA MET A 1 6.71 16.80 19.16
C MET A 1 5.88 17.50 18.09
N ASN A 2 6.33 18.64 17.57
CA ASN A 2 5.54 19.44 16.61
C ASN A 2 5.84 18.93 15.19
N LEU A 3 4.91 18.16 14.61
CA LEU A 3 5.01 17.77 13.19
C LEU A 3 4.75 18.99 12.30
N ASN A 4 5.69 19.27 11.41
CA ASN A 4 5.61 20.40 10.49
C ASN A 4 4.72 20.03 9.30
N LEU A 5 3.50 20.57 9.28
CA LEU A 5 2.49 20.34 8.24
C LEU A 5 3.00 20.62 6.81
N SER A 6 3.92 21.58 6.68
CA SER A 6 4.56 21.92 5.39
C SER A 6 5.40 20.76 4.85
N LEU A 7 6.11 20.05 5.73
CA LEU A 7 6.92 18.89 5.36
C LEU A 7 6.05 17.72 4.88
N LEU A 8 4.91 17.49 5.54
CA LEU A 8 3.93 16.47 5.16
C LEU A 8 3.31 16.75 3.78
N LEU A 9 2.96 18.01 3.51
CA LEU A 9 2.41 18.42 2.22
C LEU A 9 3.44 18.24 1.08
N TYR A 10 4.71 18.55 1.32
CA TYR A 10 5.78 18.36 0.33
C TYR A 10 6.00 16.89 -0.03
N VAL A 11 6.02 16.00 0.96
CA VAL A 11 6.16 14.56 0.71
C VAL A 11 4.97 14.03 -0.11
N LEU A 12 3.76 14.48 0.19
CA LEU A 12 2.55 14.05 -0.52
C LEU A 12 2.53 14.54 -1.98
N LEU A 13 3.04 15.74 -2.24
CA LEU A 13 3.14 16.31 -3.58
C LEU A 13 4.18 15.60 -4.44
N VAL A 14 5.35 15.26 -3.88
CA VAL A 14 6.40 14.48 -4.58
C VAL A 14 5.91 13.08 -4.94
N VAL A 15 5.21 12.40 -4.03
CA VAL A 15 4.63 11.08 -4.30
C VAL A 15 3.57 11.15 -5.40
N SER A 16 2.75 12.20 -5.44
CA SER A 16 1.72 12.36 -6.49
C SER A 16 2.29 12.64 -7.88
N ALA A 17 3.41 13.37 -7.98
CA ALA A 17 4.02 13.73 -9.27
C ALA A 17 4.61 12.52 -10.01
N SER A 18 5.10 11.51 -9.28
CA SER A 18 5.60 10.26 -9.88
C SER A 18 4.51 9.39 -10.52
N PHE A 19 3.22 9.69 -10.30
CA PHE A 19 2.10 8.97 -10.93
C PHE A 19 1.50 9.69 -12.14
N CYS A 20 2.00 10.86 -12.54
CA CYS A 20 1.40 11.68 -13.60
C CYS A 20 2.12 11.64 -14.97
N GLU A 21 3.27 10.99 -15.11
CA GLU A 21 3.92 10.85 -16.42
C GLU A 21 3.36 9.66 -17.22
N ALA A 22 2.10 9.78 -17.65
CA ALA A 22 1.61 9.08 -18.83
C ALA A 22 1.71 10.05 -20.01
N LYS A 23 2.78 9.96 -20.80
CA LYS A 23 2.92 10.72 -22.07
C LYS A 23 1.75 10.37 -23.00
N ALA A 24 0.96 11.37 -23.37
CA ALA A 24 -0.06 11.26 -24.40
C ALA A 24 0.49 11.66 -25.78
N LEU A 25 0.38 10.70 -26.70
CA LEU A 25 0.10 10.80 -28.15
C LEU A 25 1.06 11.59 -29.06
N GLY A 26 1.93 10.85 -29.74
CA GLY A 26 2.50 11.23 -31.04
C GLY A 26 1.52 10.91 -32.18
N GLU A 27 1.41 11.83 -33.12
CA GLU A 27 0.48 11.81 -34.25
C GLU A 27 1.13 11.23 -35.53
N TYR A 28 0.42 10.27 -36.15
CA TYR A 28 0.38 9.78 -37.54
C TYR A 28 1.56 9.05 -38.22
N GLY A 29 1.29 7.78 -38.55
CA GLY A 29 1.86 7.01 -39.66
C GLY A 29 1.23 5.61 -39.73
N PRO A 30 0.72 5.12 -40.88
CA PRO A 30 -0.06 3.88 -40.92
C PRO A 30 0.88 2.68 -40.99
N VAL A 31 1.17 2.07 -39.85
CA VAL A 31 1.73 0.72 -39.80
C VAL A 31 0.92 -0.09 -38.80
N THR A 32 0.14 -1.01 -39.37
CA THR A 32 -0.50 -2.18 -38.74
C THR A 32 0.00 -2.48 -37.33
N ALA A 33 -0.68 -1.95 -36.31
CA ALA A 33 -0.42 -2.27 -34.92
C ALA A 33 -1.34 -3.42 -34.49
N PRO A 34 -0.80 -4.51 -33.91
CA PRO A 34 -1.62 -5.60 -33.41
C PRO A 34 -2.51 -5.08 -32.29
N LYS A 35 -3.80 -5.47 -32.37
CA LYS A 35 -4.88 -5.34 -31.39
C LYS A 35 -4.42 -4.77 -30.06
N GLU A 36 -4.88 -3.56 -29.74
CA GLU A 36 -4.91 -3.00 -28.39
C GLU A 36 -5.23 -4.13 -27.42
N GLY A 37 -4.20 -4.61 -26.72
CA GLY A 37 -4.35 -5.56 -25.64
C GLY A 37 -5.24 -4.86 -24.65
N GLN A 38 -6.50 -5.30 -24.56
CA GLN A 38 -7.47 -4.87 -23.58
C GLN A 38 -6.72 -4.74 -22.26
N GLN A 39 -6.54 -3.51 -21.78
CA GLN A 39 -5.94 -3.29 -20.46
C GLN A 39 -6.98 -3.80 -19.46
N GLN A 40 -6.89 -5.09 -19.18
CA GLN A 40 -7.77 -5.78 -18.26
C GLN A 40 -7.56 -5.11 -16.91
N ARG A 41 -8.56 -4.34 -16.49
CA ARG A 41 -8.52 -3.60 -15.23
C ARG A 41 -8.39 -4.61 -14.10
N HIS A 42 -7.19 -4.78 -13.59
CA HIS A 42 -6.93 -5.65 -12.45
C HIS A 42 -7.48 -4.96 -11.21
N LYS A 43 -8.61 -5.46 -10.69
CA LYS A 43 -9.19 -5.00 -9.44
C LYS A 43 -8.29 -5.49 -8.32
N ARG A 44 -7.34 -4.65 -7.89
CA ARG A 44 -6.46 -4.96 -6.75
C ARG A 44 -7.32 -5.01 -5.49
N GLN A 45 -7.41 -6.19 -4.89
CA GLN A 45 -8.01 -6.33 -3.56
C GLN A 45 -6.95 -5.95 -2.54
N PHE A 46 -7.22 -4.88 -1.81
CA PHE A 46 -6.48 -4.50 -0.63
C PHE A 46 -7.45 -4.53 0.56
N SER A 47 -6.98 -5.04 1.68
CA SER A 47 -7.67 -5.05 2.96
C SER A 47 -6.81 -4.24 3.92
N LEU A 48 -7.44 -3.32 4.63
CA LEU A 48 -6.80 -2.51 5.66
C LEU A 48 -7.66 -2.59 6.91
N ASN A 49 -7.09 -3.14 7.99
CA ASN A 49 -7.69 -3.17 9.31
C ASN A 49 -6.96 -2.15 10.19
N LEU A 50 -7.70 -1.28 10.83
CA LEU A 50 -7.20 -0.31 11.80
C LEU A 50 -8.04 -0.44 13.06
N GLY A 51 -7.41 -0.47 14.21
CA GLY A 51 -8.09 -0.59 15.48
C GLY A 51 -7.35 0.16 16.58
N ALA A 52 -8.12 0.64 17.54
CA ALA A 52 -7.62 1.26 18.74
C ALA A 52 -8.52 0.81 19.89
N THR A 53 -7.92 0.22 20.92
CA THR A 53 -8.62 -0.16 22.15
C THR A 53 -8.05 0.67 23.28
N HIS A 54 -8.89 1.45 23.95
CA HIS A 54 -8.50 2.23 25.12
C HIS A 54 -9.01 1.55 26.38
N GLU A 55 -8.15 1.40 27.38
CA GLU A 55 -8.48 0.87 28.69
C GLU A 55 -8.10 1.88 29.78
N ASP A 56 -9.08 2.25 30.61
CA ASP A 56 -8.92 3.25 31.66
C ASP A 56 -7.83 2.82 32.65
N GLY A 57 -6.77 3.64 32.76
CA GLY A 57 -5.61 3.38 33.61
C GLY A 57 -4.52 2.49 32.99
N TYR A 58 -4.80 1.82 31.87
CA TYR A 58 -3.86 0.91 31.20
C TYR A 58 -3.33 1.43 29.87
N GLY A 59 -4.02 2.36 29.19
CA GLY A 59 -3.53 2.99 27.98
C GLY A 59 -4.35 2.67 26.73
N THR A 60 -3.75 2.85 25.55
CA THR A 60 -4.38 2.68 24.24
C THR A 60 -3.55 1.75 23.37
N ASP A 61 -4.11 0.61 23.02
CA ASP A 61 -3.53 -0.32 22.06
C ASP A 61 -4.00 0.01 20.65
N VAL A 62 -3.06 0.39 19.78
CA VAL A 62 -3.30 0.65 18.37
C VAL A 62 -2.79 -0.52 17.54
N ASN A 63 -3.60 -0.99 16.61
CA ASN A 63 -3.23 -1.97 15.61
C ASN A 63 -3.57 -1.48 14.20
N ALA A 64 -2.71 -1.84 13.25
CA ALA A 64 -2.93 -1.61 11.83
C ALA A 64 -2.41 -2.81 11.05
N GLU A 65 -3.18 -3.31 10.11
CA GLU A 65 -2.82 -4.42 9.24
C GLU A 65 -3.26 -4.10 7.81
N ALA A 66 -2.33 -4.19 6.87
CA ALA A 66 -2.58 -4.02 5.45
C ALA A 66 -2.24 -5.31 4.73
N ILE A 67 -3.14 -5.80 3.88
CA ILE A 67 -2.95 -6.97 3.03
C ILE A 67 -3.34 -6.57 1.62
N ALA A 68 -2.50 -6.85 0.63
CA ALA A 68 -2.77 -6.50 -0.76
C ALA A 68 -2.27 -7.57 -1.73
N ASN A 69 -3.09 -7.87 -2.73
CA ASN A 69 -2.63 -8.58 -3.93
C ASN A 69 -1.92 -7.56 -4.82
N LEU A 70 -0.58 -7.59 -4.85
CA LEU A 70 0.24 -6.59 -5.51
C LEU A 70 0.24 -6.79 -7.03
N TRP A 71 0.36 -8.04 -7.47
CA TRP A 71 0.38 -8.38 -8.89
C TRP A 71 -0.05 -9.82 -9.14
N LYS A 72 -0.65 -10.06 -10.31
CA LYS A 72 -1.00 -11.38 -10.81
C LYS A 72 -0.78 -11.43 -12.32
N SER A 73 -0.21 -12.52 -12.83
CA SER A 73 -0.06 -12.74 -14.27
C SER A 73 -1.43 -12.91 -14.93
N GLN A 74 -1.52 -12.60 -16.22
CA GLN A 74 -2.76 -12.79 -16.99
C GLN A 74 -3.21 -14.25 -17.04
N SER A 75 -2.25 -15.18 -17.07
CA SER A 75 -2.49 -16.62 -16.96
C SER A 75 -2.91 -17.08 -15.55
N GLY A 76 -2.73 -16.24 -14.54
CA GLY A 76 -2.97 -16.57 -13.14
C GLY A 76 -1.92 -17.47 -12.49
N ASN A 77 -0.94 -17.98 -13.25
CA ASN A 77 0.11 -18.86 -12.75
C ASN A 77 1.11 -18.16 -11.84
N THR A 78 1.28 -16.85 -11.96
CA THR A 78 2.20 -16.10 -11.10
C THR A 78 1.43 -15.07 -10.30
N LYS A 79 1.71 -14.98 -9.00
CA LYS A 79 1.17 -13.92 -8.14
C LYS A 79 2.22 -13.41 -7.15
N LEU A 80 2.05 -12.15 -6.78
CA LEU A 80 2.81 -11.48 -5.75
C LEU A 80 1.81 -10.86 -4.77
N ASP A 81 1.83 -11.36 -3.54
CA ASP A 81 0.99 -10.91 -2.44
C ASP A 81 1.87 -10.17 -1.41
N GLY A 82 1.31 -9.20 -0.71
CA GLY A 82 2.01 -8.44 0.33
C GLY A 82 1.13 -8.21 1.55
N SER A 83 1.76 -8.25 2.73
CA SER A 83 1.13 -7.86 3.98
C SER A 83 2.07 -7.03 4.84
N ALA A 84 1.52 -6.14 5.65
CA ALA A 84 2.22 -5.34 6.64
C ALA A 84 1.36 -5.24 7.90
N SER A 85 1.99 -5.27 9.07
CA SER A 85 1.32 -5.05 10.35
C SER A 85 2.11 -4.11 11.22
N TYR A 86 1.38 -3.36 12.04
CA TYR A 86 1.87 -2.40 13.00
C TYR A 86 1.05 -2.53 14.27
N THR A 87 1.71 -2.68 15.41
CA THR A 87 1.06 -2.60 16.71
C THR A 87 1.87 -1.76 17.66
N GLN A 88 1.20 -0.88 18.40
CA GLN A 88 1.83 -0.08 19.44
C GLN A 88 0.85 0.21 20.58
N HIS A 89 1.35 0.10 21.79
CA HIS A 89 0.65 0.51 22.99
C HIS A 89 1.08 1.93 23.39
N PHE A 90 0.15 2.78 23.78
CA PHE A 90 0.37 4.16 24.19
C PHE A 90 -0.23 4.42 25.58
N GLY A 91 0.52 5.06 26.48
CA GLY A 91 0.04 5.43 27.81
C GLY A 91 0.01 4.29 28.83
N GLY A 92 -0.80 4.45 29.89
CA GLY A 92 -0.83 3.55 31.05
C GLY A 92 0.28 3.82 32.08
N LEU A 93 0.18 3.14 33.23
CA LEU A 93 1.17 3.24 34.33
C LEU A 93 2.59 2.83 33.91
N SER A 94 2.68 1.99 32.88
CA SER A 94 3.95 1.47 32.34
C SER A 94 4.54 2.33 31.21
N GLY A 95 3.82 3.36 30.76
CA GLY A 95 4.20 4.21 29.63
C GLY A 95 4.06 3.55 28.26
N ASP A 96 4.52 4.25 27.22
CA ASP A 96 4.40 3.79 25.83
C ASP A 96 5.15 2.47 25.58
N GLY A 97 4.44 1.51 25.01
CA GLY A 97 5.02 0.24 24.58
C GLY A 97 5.85 0.41 23.30
N LYS A 98 6.78 -0.53 23.07
CA LYS A 98 7.57 -0.56 21.84
C LYS A 98 6.67 -0.86 20.64
N ALA A 99 6.81 -0.06 19.59
CA ALA A 99 6.20 -0.36 18.30
C ALA A 99 6.73 -1.70 17.75
N ARG A 100 5.81 -2.54 17.28
CA ARG A 100 6.11 -3.75 16.52
C ARG A 100 5.65 -3.55 15.09
N ILE A 101 6.57 -3.77 14.15
CA ILE A 101 6.32 -3.60 12.72
C ILE A 101 6.74 -4.90 12.04
N SER A 102 5.87 -5.45 11.21
CA SER A 102 6.16 -6.65 10.43
C SER A 102 5.67 -6.47 9.00
N GLY A 103 6.30 -7.18 8.07
CA GLY A 103 5.90 -7.20 6.68
C GLY A 103 6.31 -8.51 6.03
N LEU A 104 5.50 -8.97 5.08
CA LEU A 104 5.74 -10.17 4.30
C LEU A 104 5.40 -9.91 2.84
N LEU A 105 6.27 -10.38 1.96
CA LEU A 105 6.00 -10.47 0.53
C LEU A 105 6.02 -11.94 0.15
N THR A 106 4.99 -12.41 -0.53
CA THR A 106 4.87 -13.80 -0.97
C THR A 106 4.79 -13.83 -2.48
N PHE A 107 5.79 -14.46 -3.10
CA PHE A 107 5.79 -14.76 -4.53
C PHE A 107 5.45 -16.23 -4.73
N SER A 108 4.53 -16.52 -5.65
CA SER A 108 4.24 -17.91 -6.04
C SER A 108 4.08 -18.03 -7.54
N HIS A 109 4.64 -19.11 -8.10
CA HIS A 109 4.56 -19.46 -9.51
C HIS A 109 4.13 -20.92 -9.65
N GLY A 110 3.02 -21.17 -10.34
CA GLY A 110 2.54 -22.50 -10.70
C GLY A 110 3.08 -22.93 -12.05
N TYR A 111 3.64 -24.15 -12.10
CA TYR A 111 4.11 -24.83 -13.30
C TYR A 111 3.01 -25.68 -13.93
#